data_AF-A0A918ABJ3-F1
#
_entry.id   AF-A0A918ABJ3-F1
#
_cell.length_a   1.000
_cell.length_b   1.000
_cell.length_c   1.000
_cell.angle_alpha   90.00
_cell.angle_beta   90.00
_cell.angle_gamma   90.00
#
_symmetry.space_group_name_H-M   'P 1'
#
loop_
_entity.id
_entity.type
_entity.pdbx_description
1 polymer ?
#
loop_
_entity_poly.entity_id
_entity_poly.type
_entity_poly.pdbx_seq_one_letter_code
_entity_poly.pdbx_strand_id
1 'polypeptide(L)'
;MAHCPLAEGRDGGALALAAGRRQLGDLGQVGADRRGSERAHRVERDFTATTVQRLSFESVGKLEELIVAEAAPAGVSVAGQDAPEGDAPHGDGQAQVASGGRRAFLQELKEDPGPLQSETLLAEIVKLERVKAIGLPAALFEGVSEKVVAGWRARATKMYPSDFEAAAPPVRLTLLAALCQVRQAELIDGLVELLIQLVHKISVRAEKKVEGELNAELRRVQGKNGILVKLATAALELPEEIVRKALYPVVRERTLYWQAKLLGNTIAGRWVKLRPCRSDPYPLDFPRLLPGPRSCGLTP
;
A
#
# COMPACT_ATOMS: atom_id res chain seq x y z
N MET A 1 7.03 48.78 32.09
CA MET A 1 7.39 47.42 32.49
C MET A 1 7.75 46.67 31.24
N ALA A 2 9.06 46.56 30.99
CA ALA A 2 9.65 46.32 29.68
C ALA A 2 10.14 44.87 29.54
N HIS A 3 9.86 44.31 28.37
CA HIS A 3 10.65 43.42 27.50
C HIS A 3 11.77 42.52 28.07
N CYS A 4 11.77 41.29 27.52
CA CYS A 4 12.77 40.21 27.49
C CYS A 4 14.24 40.57 27.76
N PRO A 5 15.02 39.53 28.12
CA PRO A 5 15.99 39.12 27.09
C PRO A 5 16.06 37.61 26.83
N LEU A 6 16.23 37.34 25.54
CA LEU A 6 16.90 36.17 24.98
C LEU A 6 18.26 35.98 25.66
N ALA A 7 18.60 34.74 26.00
CA ALA A 7 19.98 34.34 26.26
C ALA A 7 20.26 33.04 25.51
N GLU A 8 21.08 33.18 24.49
CA GLU A 8 21.76 32.12 23.76
C GLU A 8 22.64 31.31 24.71
N GLY A 9 22.63 29.98 24.53
CA GLY A 9 23.40 29.04 25.33
C GLY A 9 23.76 27.80 24.53
N ARG A 10 24.81 27.96 23.71
CA ARG A 10 25.82 26.99 23.25
C ARG A 10 25.60 25.49 23.53
N ASP A 11 25.75 24.71 22.45
CA ASP A 11 26.59 23.51 22.38
C ASP A 11 26.39 22.43 23.47
N GLY A 12 25.36 21.60 23.29
CA GLY A 12 25.14 20.41 24.13
C GLY A 12 24.82 19.12 23.36
N GLY A 13 25.03 19.08 22.04
CA GLY A 13 24.48 18.04 21.16
C GLY A 13 25.47 17.08 20.50
N ALA A 14 26.74 16.99 20.95
CA ALA A 14 27.77 16.20 20.27
C ALA A 14 28.58 15.24 21.17
N LEU A 15 28.13 14.96 22.40
CA LEU A 15 28.86 14.11 23.36
C LEU A 15 28.03 12.96 23.96
N ALA A 16 27.12 12.37 23.17
CA ALA A 16 26.36 11.18 23.58
C ALA A 16 26.50 9.98 22.63
N LEU A 17 27.49 9.99 21.71
CA LEU A 17 27.73 8.90 20.74
C LEU A 17 29.10 8.23 20.87
N ALA A 18 29.77 8.39 22.01
CA ALA A 18 31.08 7.78 22.30
C ALA A 18 31.13 6.95 23.59
N ALA A 19 29.98 6.50 24.12
CA ALA A 19 29.88 5.75 25.38
C ALA A 19 29.19 4.37 25.23
N GLY A 20 29.38 3.70 24.07
CA GLY A 20 28.87 2.34 23.83
C GLY A 20 29.89 1.36 23.22
N ARG A 21 31.18 1.72 23.18
CA ARG A 21 32.26 0.89 22.61
C ARG A 21 33.37 0.56 23.62
N ARG A 22 33.02 0.39 24.90
CA ARG A 22 33.96 -0.11 25.93
C ARG A 22 33.30 -1.17 26.82
N GLN A 23 32.84 -2.25 26.19
CA GLN A 23 32.58 -3.51 26.89
C GLN A 23 32.80 -4.70 25.96
N LEU A 24 33.94 -4.70 25.26
CA LEU A 24 34.62 -5.93 24.86
C LEU A 24 36.03 -5.81 25.44
N GLY A 25 36.08 -6.03 26.76
CA GLY A 25 37.33 -6.24 27.46
C GLY A 25 38.01 -7.46 26.87
N ASP A 26 39.23 -7.24 26.40
CA ASP A 26 40.40 -7.94 26.90
C ASP A 26 40.12 -9.31 27.52
N LEU A 27 40.08 -10.34 26.67
CA LEU A 27 40.42 -11.71 27.05
C LEU A 27 41.44 -12.22 26.04
N GLY A 28 42.71 -12.17 26.48
CA GLY A 28 43.86 -12.94 26.01
C GLY A 28 43.66 -13.80 24.77
N GLN A 29 43.93 -13.22 23.61
CA GLN A 29 43.90 -13.90 22.31
C GLN A 29 45.28 -14.41 21.91
N VAL A 30 45.84 -15.38 22.62
CA VAL A 30 46.80 -16.34 22.01
C VAL A 30 46.75 -17.63 22.83
N GLY A 31 45.82 -18.54 22.53
CA GLY A 31 45.77 -19.85 23.19
C GLY A 31 44.42 -20.56 23.30
N ALA A 32 43.32 -19.93 22.84
CA ALA A 32 41.97 -20.51 22.87
C ALA A 32 41.48 -21.08 21.52
N ASP A 33 42.30 -21.02 20.46
CA ASP A 33 41.79 -21.06 19.08
C ASP A 33 41.36 -22.44 18.55
N ARG A 34 42.10 -23.53 18.81
CA ARG A 34 41.76 -24.83 18.19
C ARG A 34 40.53 -25.49 18.80
N ARG A 35 40.48 -25.59 20.14
CA ARG A 35 39.36 -26.26 20.83
C ARG A 35 38.06 -25.48 20.73
N GLY A 36 38.13 -24.14 20.68
CA GLY A 36 36.96 -23.30 20.42
C GLY A 36 36.43 -23.47 19.00
N SER A 37 37.30 -23.46 18.00
CA SER A 37 36.96 -23.71 16.60
C SER A 37 36.36 -25.11 16.38
N GLU A 38 36.95 -26.16 16.95
CA GLU A 38 36.44 -27.53 16.86
C GLU A 38 35.04 -27.69 17.47
N ARG A 39 34.78 -27.04 18.61
CA ARG A 39 33.45 -27.02 19.24
C ARG A 39 32.44 -26.27 18.38
N ALA A 40 32.81 -25.13 17.82
CA ALA A 40 31.95 -24.35 16.93
C ALA A 40 31.60 -25.16 15.66
N HIS A 41 32.58 -25.81 15.04
CA HIS A 41 32.35 -26.67 13.88
C HIS A 41 31.49 -27.90 14.21
N ARG A 42 31.62 -28.46 15.42
CA ARG A 42 30.75 -29.55 15.87
C ARG A 42 29.30 -29.08 16.00
N VAL A 43 29.06 -27.96 16.66
CA VAL A 43 27.73 -27.37 16.79
C VAL A 43 27.12 -27.03 15.42
N GLU A 44 27.92 -26.48 14.51
CA GLU A 44 27.49 -26.22 13.12
C GLU A 44 27.11 -27.50 12.39
N ARG A 45 27.90 -28.57 12.51
CA ARG A 45 27.58 -29.88 11.92
C ARG A 45 26.31 -30.49 12.50
N ASP A 46 26.16 -30.47 13.82
CA ASP A 46 25.00 -31.06 14.49
C ASP A 46 23.71 -30.29 14.13
N PHE A 47 23.80 -28.96 14.08
CA PHE A 47 22.71 -28.09 13.64
C PHE A 47 22.31 -28.35 12.18
N THR A 48 23.30 -28.41 11.28
CA THR A 48 23.05 -28.61 9.85
C THR A 48 22.48 -30.00 9.57
N ALA A 49 22.99 -31.03 10.25
CA ALA A 49 22.47 -32.39 10.16
C ALA A 49 21.01 -32.48 10.66
N THR A 50 20.71 -31.90 11.82
CA THR A 50 19.35 -31.91 12.40
C THR A 50 18.35 -31.18 11.49
N THR A 51 18.77 -30.05 10.91
CA THR A 51 17.91 -29.28 10.01
C THR A 51 17.59 -30.07 8.74
N VAL A 52 18.58 -30.73 8.12
CA VAL A 52 18.38 -31.56 6.93
C VAL A 52 17.45 -32.74 7.23
N GLN A 53 17.55 -33.36 8.41
CA GLN A 53 16.65 -34.44 8.82
C GLN A 53 15.18 -34.01 8.94
N ARG A 54 14.92 -32.72 9.19
CA ARG A 54 13.56 -32.15 9.27
C ARG A 54 13.00 -31.73 7.91
N LEU A 55 13.83 -31.63 6.88
CA LEU A 55 13.39 -31.24 5.53
C LEU A 55 12.76 -32.41 4.79
N SER A 56 11.69 -32.13 4.04
CA SER A 56 11.12 -33.09 3.10
C SER A 56 11.97 -33.17 1.83
N PHE A 57 11.95 -34.32 1.13
CA PHE A 57 12.67 -34.49 -0.15
C PHE A 57 12.24 -33.46 -1.20
N GLU A 58 10.94 -33.12 -1.25
CA GLU A 58 10.40 -32.11 -2.15
C GLU A 58 10.97 -30.71 -1.84
N SER A 59 11.03 -30.34 -0.55
CA SER A 59 11.61 -29.06 -0.12
C SER A 59 13.10 -28.99 -0.46
N VAL A 60 13.84 -30.10 -0.30
CA VAL A 60 15.27 -30.17 -0.66
C VAL A 60 15.47 -29.91 -2.16
N GLY A 61 14.71 -30.60 -3.02
CA GLY A 61 14.77 -30.39 -4.47
C GLY A 61 14.50 -28.94 -4.86
N LYS A 62 13.42 -28.36 -4.33
CA LYS A 62 13.06 -26.95 -4.59
C LYS A 62 14.11 -25.96 -4.08
N LEU A 63 14.77 -26.23 -2.95
CA LEU A 63 15.86 -25.40 -2.45
C LEU A 63 17.08 -25.47 -3.38
N GLU A 64 17.44 -26.65 -3.88
CA GLU A 64 18.56 -26.80 -4.81
C GLU A 64 18.29 -26.16 -6.18
N GLU A 65 17.04 -26.21 -6.65
CA GLU A 65 16.60 -25.50 -7.86
C GLU A 65 16.80 -23.98 -7.78
N LEU A 66 16.80 -23.38 -6.58
CA LEU A 66 17.07 -21.95 -6.40
C LEU A 66 18.45 -21.54 -6.91
N ILE A 67 19.43 -22.46 -6.84
CA ILE A 67 20.80 -22.23 -7.29
C ILE A 67 20.92 -22.56 -8.78
N VAL A 68 20.35 -23.68 -9.21
CA VAL A 68 20.46 -24.17 -10.60
C VAL A 68 19.74 -23.25 -11.59
N ALA A 69 18.61 -22.66 -11.21
CA ALA A 69 17.88 -21.71 -12.05
C ALA A 69 18.64 -20.40 -12.33
N GLU A 70 19.75 -20.15 -11.62
CA GLU A 70 20.65 -19.01 -11.82
C GLU A 70 21.80 -19.32 -12.79
N ALA A 71 22.08 -20.60 -13.04
CA ALA A 71 23.13 -21.08 -13.94
C ALA A 71 22.59 -21.31 -15.37
N ALA A 72 22.27 -20.24 -16.10
CA ALA A 72 22.08 -20.27 -17.56
C ALA A 72 23.07 -19.30 -18.24
N PRO A 73 23.61 -19.67 -19.42
CA PRO A 73 25.03 -19.90 -19.56
C PRO A 73 25.86 -18.64 -19.78
N ALA A 74 27.05 -18.63 -19.19
CA ALA A 74 28.17 -17.81 -19.63
C ALA A 74 28.36 -17.99 -21.15
N GLY A 75 28.52 -16.87 -21.85
CA GLY A 75 28.41 -16.75 -23.30
C GLY A 75 29.17 -17.81 -24.11
N VAL A 76 28.46 -18.41 -25.06
CA VAL A 76 29.07 -19.08 -26.20
C VAL A 76 29.46 -17.98 -27.19
N SER A 77 30.75 -17.69 -27.28
CA SER A 77 31.33 -16.94 -28.38
C SER A 77 31.16 -17.76 -29.66
N VAL A 78 30.19 -17.41 -30.49
CA VAL A 78 30.12 -17.89 -31.87
C VAL A 78 31.02 -16.98 -32.70
N ALA A 79 32.10 -17.57 -33.21
CA ALA A 79 32.92 -17.02 -34.27
C ALA A 79 32.03 -16.72 -35.49
N GLY A 80 32.10 -15.49 -35.99
CA GLY A 80 31.41 -15.06 -37.21
C GLY A 80 32.35 -14.18 -38.02
N GLN A 81 32.65 -14.66 -39.23
CA GLN A 81 33.52 -14.07 -40.24
C GLN A 81 32.93 -12.78 -40.84
N ASP A 82 33.84 -11.87 -41.22
CA ASP A 82 33.84 -10.97 -42.38
C ASP A 82 32.52 -10.31 -42.86
N ALA A 83 32.38 -9.00 -42.57
CA ALA A 83 31.95 -7.80 -43.36
C ALA A 83 30.85 -7.88 -44.47
N PRO A 84 30.23 -6.76 -44.96
CA PRO A 84 30.53 -5.33 -44.76
C PRO A 84 29.29 -4.40 -44.51
N GLU A 85 29.60 -3.10 -44.41
CA GLU A 85 28.79 -1.91 -44.12
C GLU A 85 27.60 -1.62 -45.07
N GLY A 86 26.58 -0.93 -44.54
CA GLY A 86 25.50 -0.30 -45.32
C GLY A 86 24.56 0.56 -44.45
N ASP A 87 24.55 1.85 -44.76
CA ASP A 87 23.80 3.02 -44.27
C ASP A 87 22.46 2.88 -43.50
N ALA A 88 22.29 3.78 -42.51
CA ALA A 88 21.04 4.12 -41.79
C ALA A 88 20.03 4.85 -42.71
N PRO A 89 18.69 4.99 -42.41
CA PRO A 89 18.20 5.71 -41.20
C PRO A 89 16.81 5.31 -40.62
N HIS A 90 16.62 5.67 -39.34
CA HIS A 90 15.41 6.14 -38.63
C HIS A 90 14.02 5.50 -38.87
N GLY A 91 13.41 5.02 -37.79
CA GLY A 91 11.96 4.79 -37.71
C GLY A 91 11.53 4.09 -36.42
N ASP A 92 10.79 4.82 -35.59
CA ASP A 92 10.32 4.46 -34.25
C ASP A 92 9.51 3.16 -34.17
N GLY A 93 9.55 2.53 -33.00
CA GLY A 93 8.55 1.52 -32.61
C GLY A 93 9.10 0.16 -32.18
N GLN A 94 10.15 0.13 -31.34
CA GLN A 94 10.45 -1.09 -30.60
C GLN A 94 9.46 -1.20 -29.43
N ALA A 95 8.38 -1.93 -29.68
CA ALA A 95 7.74 -2.72 -28.64
C ALA A 95 8.81 -3.67 -28.09
N GLN A 96 9.50 -3.20 -27.05
CA GLN A 96 10.42 -4.01 -26.27
C GLN A 96 9.55 -5.00 -25.50
N VAL A 97 9.20 -6.09 -26.18
CA VAL A 97 8.74 -7.31 -25.52
C VAL A 97 9.92 -7.70 -24.65
N ALA A 98 9.81 -7.39 -23.36
CA ALA A 98 10.81 -7.68 -22.37
C ALA A 98 10.94 -9.20 -22.28
N SER A 99 11.78 -9.76 -23.15
CA SER A 99 12.55 -10.96 -22.87
C SER A 99 13.56 -10.61 -21.77
N GLY A 100 13.06 -10.19 -20.61
CA GLY A 100 13.83 -10.13 -19.39
C GLY A 100 14.17 -11.58 -19.07
N GLY A 101 15.41 -11.98 -19.35
CA GLY A 101 15.95 -13.24 -18.85
C GLY A 101 15.53 -13.35 -17.40
N ARG A 102 14.74 -14.39 -17.10
CA ARG A 102 14.11 -14.64 -15.80
C ARG A 102 15.18 -14.36 -14.73
N ARG A 103 15.08 -13.22 -14.05
CA ARG A 103 16.00 -12.88 -12.95
C ARG A 103 16.02 -14.10 -12.04
N ALA A 104 17.22 -14.57 -11.71
CA ALA A 104 17.34 -15.74 -10.87
C ALA A 104 16.57 -15.49 -9.56
N PHE A 105 15.65 -16.38 -9.23
CA PHE A 105 14.72 -16.19 -8.13
C PHE A 105 15.43 -15.89 -6.81
N LEU A 106 16.60 -16.48 -6.61
CA LEU A 106 17.44 -16.25 -5.45
C LEU A 106 17.91 -14.79 -5.32
N GLN A 107 18.22 -14.11 -6.42
CA GLN A 107 18.54 -12.68 -6.42
C GLN A 107 17.32 -11.84 -6.07
N GLU A 108 16.19 -12.11 -6.71
CA GLU A 108 14.92 -11.45 -6.46
C GLU A 108 14.45 -11.60 -5.00
N LEU A 109 14.71 -12.76 -4.39
CA LEU A 109 14.42 -13.02 -2.97
C LEU A 109 15.36 -12.24 -2.02
N LYS A 110 16.58 -11.93 -2.45
CA LYS A 110 17.53 -11.15 -1.67
C LYS A 110 17.29 -9.64 -1.77
N GLU A 111 16.64 -9.17 -2.84
CA GLU A 111 16.29 -7.76 -3.01
C GLU A 111 15.22 -7.32 -1.99
N ASP A 112 15.43 -6.15 -1.40
CA ASP A 112 14.46 -5.52 -0.50
C ASP A 112 13.28 -4.94 -1.30
N PRO A 113 12.08 -4.83 -0.70
CA PRO A 113 10.89 -4.37 -1.41
C PRO A 113 11.06 -2.94 -1.95
N GLY A 114 10.58 -2.72 -3.17
CA GLY A 114 10.57 -1.41 -3.82
C GLY A 114 9.62 -0.40 -3.17
N PRO A 115 9.61 0.87 -3.62
CA PRO A 115 8.70 1.88 -3.10
C PRO A 115 7.23 1.54 -3.39
N LEU A 116 6.33 2.09 -2.58
CA LEU A 116 4.87 1.97 -2.67
C LEU A 116 4.30 2.20 -4.08
N GLN A 117 4.02 1.12 -4.80
CA GLN A 117 3.22 1.13 -6.01
C GLN A 117 2.31 -0.11 -6.00
N SER A 118 1.14 -0.04 -6.66
CA SER A 118 0.25 -1.21 -6.77
C SER A 118 0.94 -2.38 -7.44
N GLU A 119 1.83 -2.08 -8.40
CA GLU A 119 2.67 -3.06 -9.08
C GLU A 119 3.68 -3.71 -8.12
N THR A 120 4.28 -2.92 -7.20
CA THR A 120 5.14 -3.43 -6.12
C THR A 120 4.40 -4.40 -5.22
N LEU A 121 3.17 -4.08 -4.80
CA LEU A 121 2.39 -4.95 -3.92
C LEU A 121 2.10 -6.31 -4.59
N LEU A 122 1.71 -6.31 -5.87
CA LEU A 122 1.47 -7.54 -6.61
C LEU A 122 2.75 -8.36 -6.81
N ALA A 123 3.88 -7.70 -7.11
CA ALA A 123 5.17 -8.36 -7.25
C ALA A 123 5.62 -9.03 -5.93
N GLU A 124 5.44 -8.37 -4.79
CA GLU A 124 5.78 -8.94 -3.48
C GLU A 124 4.86 -10.11 -3.09
N ILE A 125 3.58 -10.09 -3.49
CA ILE A 125 2.67 -11.24 -3.31
C ILE A 125 3.18 -12.45 -4.10
N VAL A 126 3.51 -12.27 -5.40
CA VAL A 126 4.03 -13.35 -6.24
C VAL A 126 5.33 -13.90 -5.67
N LYS A 127 6.23 -13.03 -5.17
CA LYS A 127 7.45 -13.45 -4.49
C LYS A 127 7.14 -14.29 -3.25
N LEU A 128 6.21 -13.85 -2.40
CA LEU A 128 5.78 -14.59 -1.21
C LEU A 128 5.17 -15.95 -1.56
N GLU A 129 4.35 -16.04 -2.60
CA GLU A 129 3.77 -17.29 -3.08
C GLU A 129 4.85 -18.28 -3.54
N ARG A 130 5.87 -17.79 -4.25
CA ARG A 130 7.02 -18.61 -4.68
C ARG A 130 7.83 -19.12 -3.49
N VAL A 131 8.04 -18.29 -2.46
CA VAL A 131 8.72 -18.73 -1.23
C VAL A 131 7.89 -19.78 -0.48
N LYS A 132 6.57 -19.57 -0.36
CA LYS A 132 5.66 -20.55 0.24
C LYS A 132 5.62 -21.87 -0.52
N ALA A 133 5.73 -21.83 -1.85
CA ALA A 133 5.74 -23.02 -2.69
C ALA A 133 6.95 -23.95 -2.43
N ILE A 134 8.04 -23.45 -1.82
CA ILE A 134 9.17 -24.27 -1.35
C ILE A 134 8.69 -25.29 -0.29
N GLY A 135 7.64 -24.96 0.46
CA GLY A 135 7.00 -25.88 1.40
C GLY A 135 7.89 -26.20 2.60
N LEU A 136 8.58 -25.20 3.15
CA LEU A 136 9.37 -25.40 4.36
C LEU A 136 8.47 -25.73 5.57
N PRO A 137 8.83 -26.72 6.40
CA PRO A 137 8.09 -27.00 7.63
C PRO A 137 8.11 -25.78 8.56
N ALA A 138 6.94 -25.39 9.10
CA ALA A 138 6.85 -24.25 10.03
C ALA A 138 7.73 -24.43 11.29
N ALA A 139 7.91 -25.69 11.72
CA ALA A 139 8.72 -26.07 12.87
C ALA A 139 10.19 -26.41 12.51
N LEU A 140 10.68 -26.05 11.32
CA LEU A 140 12.03 -26.43 10.85
C LEU A 140 13.12 -26.03 11.86
N PHE A 141 13.05 -24.80 12.37
CA PHE A 141 13.99 -24.25 13.35
C PHE A 141 13.45 -24.26 14.79
N GLU A 142 12.47 -25.10 15.10
CA GLU A 142 11.95 -25.23 16.46
C GLU A 142 13.07 -25.64 17.43
N GLY A 143 13.16 -24.94 18.56
CA GLY A 143 14.21 -25.12 19.57
C GLY A 143 15.52 -24.37 19.29
N VAL A 144 15.60 -23.62 18.18
CA VAL A 144 16.78 -22.83 17.79
C VAL A 144 16.52 -21.36 18.07
N SER A 145 17.47 -20.66 18.68
CA SER A 145 17.31 -19.22 18.92
C SER A 145 17.21 -18.42 17.62
N GLU A 146 16.33 -17.43 17.56
CA GLU A 146 16.15 -16.55 16.40
C GLU A 146 17.47 -15.86 15.98
N LYS A 147 18.33 -15.51 16.93
CA LYS A 147 19.65 -14.91 16.66
C LYS A 147 20.55 -15.80 15.81
N VAL A 148 20.49 -17.12 16.02
CA VAL A 148 21.27 -18.09 15.23
C VAL A 148 20.71 -18.12 13.81
N VAL A 149 19.38 -18.29 13.65
CA VAL A 149 18.74 -18.33 12.33
C VAL A 149 18.98 -17.04 11.54
N ALA A 150 18.88 -15.88 12.21
CA ALA A 150 19.21 -14.58 11.62
C ALA A 150 20.68 -14.49 11.20
N GLY A 151 21.61 -15.06 11.97
CA GLY A 151 23.02 -15.19 11.60
C GLY A 151 23.24 -16.03 10.34
N TRP A 152 22.55 -17.17 10.22
CA TRP A 152 22.58 -18.01 9.02
C TRP A 152 21.97 -17.29 7.80
N ARG A 153 20.85 -16.60 7.97
CA ARG A 153 20.26 -15.75 6.92
C ARG A 153 21.22 -14.64 6.50
N ALA A 154 21.85 -13.93 7.44
CA ALA A 154 22.81 -12.86 7.14
C ALA A 154 24.05 -13.38 6.40
N ARG A 155 24.51 -14.60 6.70
CA ARG A 155 25.55 -15.29 5.93
C ARG A 155 25.07 -15.59 4.51
N ALA A 156 23.88 -16.18 4.36
CA ALA A 156 23.29 -16.53 3.06
C ALA A 156 23.03 -15.32 2.16
N THR A 157 22.62 -14.17 2.72
CA THR A 157 22.42 -12.92 1.96
C THR A 157 23.71 -12.45 1.27
N LYS A 158 24.88 -12.69 1.86
CA LYS A 158 26.18 -12.25 1.34
C LYS A 158 26.81 -13.21 0.33
N MET A 159 26.31 -14.44 0.24
CA MET A 159 26.87 -15.48 -0.61
C MET A 159 26.37 -15.37 -2.04
N TYR A 160 27.25 -15.64 -3.00
CA TYR A 160 26.92 -15.83 -4.40
C TYR A 160 26.49 -17.28 -4.67
N PRO A 161 25.79 -17.57 -5.78
CA PRO A 161 25.37 -18.93 -6.14
C PRO A 161 26.53 -19.94 -6.13
N SER A 162 27.70 -19.54 -6.66
CA SER A 162 28.94 -20.32 -6.65
C SER A 162 29.40 -20.68 -5.23
N ASP A 163 29.20 -19.78 -4.26
CA ASP A 163 29.59 -20.05 -2.87
C ASP A 163 28.66 -21.08 -2.23
N PHE A 164 27.38 -21.12 -2.64
CA PHE A 164 26.47 -22.17 -2.23
C PHE A 164 26.87 -23.52 -2.83
N GLU A 165 27.23 -23.56 -4.11
CA GLU A 165 27.72 -24.79 -4.76
C GLU A 165 28.98 -25.35 -4.10
N ALA A 166 29.91 -24.48 -3.72
CA ALA A 166 31.14 -24.85 -3.01
C ALA A 166 30.91 -25.29 -1.55
N ALA A 167 29.77 -24.93 -0.94
CA ALA A 167 29.43 -25.33 0.42
C ALA A 167 29.01 -26.79 0.50
N ALA A 168 29.34 -27.45 1.61
CA ALA A 168 28.89 -28.81 1.88
C ALA A 168 27.35 -28.89 1.82
N PRO A 169 26.75 -29.94 1.22
CA PRO A 169 25.30 -30.04 1.05
C PRO A 169 24.45 -29.72 2.30
N PRO A 170 24.78 -30.22 3.52
CA PRO A 170 23.98 -29.88 4.69
C PRO A 170 24.08 -28.40 5.08
N VAL A 171 25.25 -27.79 4.93
CA VAL A 171 25.46 -26.35 5.18
C VAL A 171 24.69 -25.53 4.14
N ARG A 172 24.78 -25.90 2.85
CA ARG A 172 24.06 -25.25 1.77
C ARG A 172 22.54 -25.23 2.01
N LEU A 173 21.95 -26.40 2.30
CA LEU A 173 20.51 -26.53 2.51
C LEU A 173 20.03 -25.71 3.72
N THR A 174 20.78 -25.72 4.82
CA THR A 174 20.43 -24.88 5.98
C THR A 174 20.54 -23.39 5.72
N LEU A 175 21.54 -22.92 4.96
CA LEU A 175 21.66 -21.52 4.58
C LEU A 175 20.46 -21.07 3.73
N LEU A 176 20.08 -21.86 2.73
CA LEU A 176 18.94 -21.55 1.88
C LEU A 176 17.62 -21.62 2.66
N ALA A 177 17.44 -22.63 3.50
CA ALA A 177 16.24 -22.77 4.31
C ALA A 177 16.10 -21.62 5.33
N ALA A 178 17.19 -21.21 5.99
CA ALA A 178 17.20 -20.06 6.88
C ALA A 178 16.91 -18.76 6.13
N LEU A 179 17.48 -18.58 4.94
CA LEU A 179 17.20 -17.44 4.07
C LEU A 179 15.71 -17.36 3.73
N CYS A 180 15.12 -18.46 3.23
CA CYS A 180 13.73 -18.49 2.81
C CYS A 180 12.75 -18.29 3.98
N GLN A 181 12.98 -18.94 5.12
CA GLN A 181 12.11 -18.82 6.30
C GLN A 181 12.06 -17.39 6.82
N VAL A 182 13.23 -16.76 6.98
CA VAL A 182 13.33 -15.39 7.50
C VAL A 182 12.82 -14.39 6.47
N ARG A 183 13.20 -14.54 5.18
CA ARG A 183 12.67 -13.68 4.12
C ARG A 183 11.15 -13.81 3.98
N GLN A 184 10.56 -14.99 4.20
CA GLN A 184 9.10 -15.12 4.20
C GLN A 184 8.43 -14.22 5.25
N ALA A 185 8.98 -14.16 6.46
CA ALA A 185 8.46 -13.28 7.51
C ALA A 185 8.64 -11.79 7.15
N GLU A 186 9.85 -11.41 6.69
CA GLU A 186 10.14 -10.04 6.26
C GLU A 186 9.24 -9.58 5.09
N LEU A 187 8.91 -10.47 4.16
CA LEU A 187 7.99 -10.19 3.06
C LEU A 187 6.56 -9.97 3.56
N ILE A 188 6.12 -10.74 4.55
CA ILE A 188 4.81 -10.55 5.19
C ILE A 188 4.79 -9.18 5.89
N ASP A 189 5.82 -8.84 6.65
CA ASP A 189 5.92 -7.55 7.33
C ASP A 189 5.94 -6.38 6.33
N GLY A 190 6.69 -6.51 5.24
CA GLY A 190 6.71 -5.54 4.14
C GLY A 190 5.35 -5.38 3.47
N LEU A 191 4.64 -6.48 3.19
CA LEU A 191 3.29 -6.43 2.63
C LEU A 191 2.29 -5.75 3.57
N VAL A 192 2.40 -6.00 4.88
CA VAL A 192 1.57 -5.33 5.90
C VAL A 192 1.83 -3.83 5.90
N GLU A 193 3.09 -3.40 5.86
CA GLU A 193 3.46 -1.97 5.77
C GLU A 193 2.92 -1.33 4.49
N LEU A 194 3.07 -1.99 3.34
CA LEU A 194 2.54 -1.52 2.07
C LEU A 194 1.00 -1.35 2.11
N LEU A 195 0.31 -2.29 2.76
CA LEU A 195 -1.14 -2.24 2.93
C LEU A 195 -1.56 -1.08 3.84
N ILE A 196 -0.87 -0.88 4.97
CA ILE A 196 -1.12 0.24 5.89
C ILE A 196 -1.00 1.57 5.14
N GLN A 197 0.07 1.73 4.37
CA GLN A 197 0.33 2.93 3.59
C GLN A 197 -0.73 3.16 2.50
N LEU A 198 -1.19 2.09 1.82
CA LEU A 198 -2.28 2.18 0.83
C LEU A 198 -3.60 2.63 1.48
N VAL A 199 -3.98 2.02 2.60
CA VAL A 199 -5.21 2.39 3.32
C VAL A 199 -5.15 3.86 3.74
N HIS A 200 -4.03 4.30 4.31
CA HIS A 200 -3.84 5.70 4.70
C HIS A 200 -3.99 6.66 3.50
N LYS A 201 -3.39 6.34 2.35
CA LYS A 201 -3.50 7.15 1.12
C LYS A 201 -4.95 7.25 0.64
N ILE A 202 -5.73 6.17 0.73
CA ILE A 202 -7.15 6.17 0.36
C ILE A 202 -7.95 7.04 1.33
N SER A 203 -7.74 6.89 2.64
CA SER A 203 -8.42 7.69 3.67
C SER A 203 -8.18 9.18 3.48
N VAL A 204 -6.90 9.59 3.33
CA VAL A 204 -6.54 11.01 3.10
C VAL A 204 -7.17 11.54 1.82
N ARG A 205 -7.24 10.73 0.75
CA ARG A 205 -7.88 11.14 -0.50
C ARG A 205 -9.40 11.29 -0.35
N ALA A 206 -10.03 10.40 0.41
CA ALA A 206 -11.46 10.45 0.68
C ALA A 206 -11.81 11.69 1.53
N GLU A 207 -11.06 11.94 2.61
CA GLU A 207 -11.21 13.13 3.46
C GLU A 207 -11.07 14.41 2.64
N LYS A 208 -9.99 14.56 1.87
CA LYS A 208 -9.80 15.72 1.00
C LYS A 208 -10.92 15.91 -0.02
N LYS A 209 -11.50 14.81 -0.53
CA LYS A 209 -12.64 14.88 -1.45
C LYS A 209 -13.90 15.39 -0.75
N VAL A 210 -14.20 14.85 0.44
CA VAL A 210 -15.36 15.28 1.25
C VAL A 210 -15.20 16.73 1.71
N GLU A 211 -14.03 17.11 2.20
CA GLU A 211 -13.72 18.50 2.56
C GLU A 211 -13.84 19.44 1.37
N GLY A 212 -13.39 19.01 0.18
CA GLY A 212 -13.54 19.76 -1.06
C GLY A 212 -15.01 19.98 -1.43
N GLU A 213 -15.84 18.94 -1.36
CA GLU A 213 -17.28 19.00 -1.63
C GLU A 213 -18.01 19.89 -0.61
N LEU A 214 -17.69 19.75 0.68
CA LEU A 214 -18.30 20.54 1.75
C LEU A 214 -17.91 22.02 1.67
N ASN A 215 -16.64 22.31 1.37
CA ASN A 215 -16.18 23.67 1.11
C ASN A 215 -16.82 24.29 -0.13
N ALA A 216 -17.02 23.50 -1.20
CA ALA A 216 -17.69 23.96 -2.41
C ALA A 216 -19.15 24.32 -2.14
N GLU A 217 -19.88 23.48 -1.38
CA GLU A 217 -21.27 23.77 -1.01
C GLU A 217 -21.37 24.97 -0.06
N LEU A 218 -20.46 25.07 0.92
CA LEU A 218 -20.42 26.23 1.83
C LEU A 218 -20.19 27.53 1.05
N ARG A 219 -19.23 27.55 0.12
CA ARG A 219 -18.96 28.70 -0.77
C ARG A 219 -20.19 29.03 -1.62
N ARG A 220 -20.89 28.02 -2.13
CA ARG A 220 -22.13 28.20 -2.92
C ARG A 220 -23.25 28.83 -2.09
N VAL A 221 -23.45 28.39 -0.84
CA VAL A 221 -24.47 28.95 0.06
C VAL A 221 -24.10 30.36 0.51
N GLN A 222 -22.85 30.59 0.90
CA GLN A 222 -22.38 31.92 1.28
C GLN A 222 -22.44 32.92 0.13
N GLY A 223 -22.13 32.51 -1.10
CA GLY A 223 -22.27 33.37 -2.28
C GLY A 223 -23.72 33.81 -2.52
N LYS A 224 -24.70 32.94 -2.26
CA LYS A 224 -26.13 33.27 -2.37
C LYS A 224 -26.57 34.20 -1.25
N ASN A 225 -26.25 33.87 0.00
CA ASN A 225 -26.62 34.67 1.16
C ASN A 225 -25.96 36.04 1.14
N GLY A 226 -24.70 36.14 0.71
CA GLY A 226 -24.00 37.41 0.59
C GLY A 226 -24.66 38.39 -0.38
N ILE A 227 -25.27 37.88 -1.46
CA ILE A 227 -26.03 38.73 -2.38
C ILE A 227 -27.35 39.19 -1.76
N LEU A 228 -28.05 38.31 -1.03
CA LEU A 228 -29.28 38.66 -0.32
C LEU A 228 -29.04 39.69 0.80
N VAL A 229 -27.95 39.54 1.55
CA VAL A 229 -27.55 40.51 2.58
C VAL A 229 -27.26 41.87 1.93
N LYS A 230 -26.48 41.92 0.84
CA LYS A 230 -26.22 43.17 0.11
C LYS A 230 -27.50 43.84 -0.40
N LEU A 231 -28.45 43.03 -0.89
CA LEU A 231 -29.75 43.51 -1.35
C LEU A 231 -30.57 44.09 -0.20
N ALA A 232 -30.65 43.39 0.94
CA ALA A 232 -31.37 43.84 2.12
C ALA A 232 -30.76 45.12 2.70
N THR A 233 -29.43 45.21 2.78
CA THR A 233 -28.71 46.42 3.24
C THR A 233 -29.00 47.61 2.33
N ALA A 234 -28.89 47.45 1.01
CA ALA A 234 -29.18 48.52 0.06
C ALA A 234 -30.65 48.99 0.13
N ALA A 235 -31.59 48.07 0.34
CA ALA A 235 -33.00 48.42 0.51
C ALA A 235 -33.29 49.18 1.82
N LEU A 236 -32.51 48.92 2.88
CA LEU A 236 -32.62 49.64 4.16
C LEU A 236 -31.95 51.02 4.12
N GLU A 237 -30.87 51.19 3.35
CA GLU A 237 -30.15 52.46 3.22
C GLU A 237 -30.90 53.50 2.37
N LEU A 238 -31.61 53.06 1.32
CA LEU A 238 -32.27 53.93 0.34
C LEU A 238 -33.73 53.49 0.08
N PRO A 239 -34.66 53.72 1.03
CA PRO A 239 -36.03 53.19 0.95
C PRO A 239 -36.94 53.88 -0.08
N GLU A 240 -36.72 55.17 -0.36
CA GLU A 240 -37.56 56.01 -1.23
C GLU A 240 -37.03 56.12 -2.67
N GLU A 241 -35.84 55.56 -2.95
CA GLU A 241 -35.25 55.61 -4.29
C GLU A 241 -35.85 54.55 -5.23
N ILE A 242 -35.86 54.87 -6.53
CA ILE A 242 -36.26 53.89 -7.54
C ILE A 242 -35.32 52.67 -7.52
N VAL A 243 -35.88 51.46 -7.51
CA VAL A 243 -35.17 50.16 -7.48
C VAL A 243 -34.00 50.11 -8.48
N ARG A 244 -34.19 50.67 -9.68
CA ARG A 244 -33.17 50.70 -10.74
C ARG A 244 -31.92 51.50 -10.35
N LYS A 245 -32.05 52.55 -9.53
CA LYS A 245 -30.92 53.37 -9.06
C LYS A 245 -30.37 52.89 -7.72
N ALA A 246 -31.21 52.36 -6.82
CA ALA A 246 -30.78 51.92 -5.49
C ALA A 246 -30.15 50.51 -5.48
N LEU A 247 -30.74 49.54 -6.20
CA LEU A 247 -30.40 48.12 -6.04
C LEU A 247 -29.49 47.57 -7.15
N TYR A 248 -29.70 48.00 -8.39
CA TYR A 248 -28.95 47.48 -9.55
C TYR A 248 -27.46 47.86 -9.62
N PRO A 249 -26.98 48.97 -8.99
CA PRO A 249 -25.54 49.20 -8.86
C PRO A 249 -24.85 48.18 -7.95
N VAL A 250 -25.53 47.69 -6.91
CA VAL A 250 -24.97 46.76 -5.91
C VAL A 250 -25.08 45.31 -6.38
N VAL A 251 -26.17 44.97 -7.08
CA VAL A 251 -26.39 43.62 -7.64
C VAL A 251 -26.85 43.72 -9.10
N ARG A 252 -26.09 43.12 -10.02
CA ARG A 252 -26.45 43.12 -11.45
C ARG A 252 -27.80 42.47 -11.71
N GLU A 253 -28.61 43.08 -12.57
CA GLU A 253 -29.95 42.61 -12.96
C GLU A 253 -29.97 41.15 -13.45
N ARG A 254 -28.97 40.75 -14.25
CA ARG A 254 -28.83 39.37 -14.72
C ARG A 254 -28.62 38.37 -13.57
N THR A 255 -27.88 38.77 -12.53
CA THR A 255 -27.63 37.95 -11.33
C THR A 255 -28.91 37.81 -10.50
N LEU A 256 -29.71 38.87 -10.37
CA LEU A 256 -31.01 38.84 -9.69
C LEU A 256 -32.02 37.95 -10.41
N TYR A 257 -32.10 38.05 -11.75
CA TYR A 257 -32.96 37.18 -12.55
C TYR A 257 -32.63 35.69 -12.33
N TRP A 258 -31.34 35.34 -12.38
CA TRP A 258 -30.90 33.97 -12.13
C TRP A 258 -31.19 33.51 -10.70
N GLN A 259 -31.04 34.38 -9.69
CA GLN A 259 -31.39 34.05 -8.31
C GLN A 259 -32.89 33.87 -8.11
N ALA A 260 -33.73 34.75 -8.67
CA ALA A 260 -35.18 34.65 -8.60
C ALA A 260 -35.69 33.35 -9.24
N LYS A 261 -35.15 32.98 -10.41
CA LYS A 261 -35.47 31.71 -11.07
C LYS A 261 -35.03 30.50 -10.25
N LEU A 262 -33.83 30.56 -9.66
CA LEU A 262 -33.31 29.48 -8.80
C LEU A 262 -34.17 29.31 -7.54
N LEU A 263 -34.49 30.40 -6.85
CA LEU A 263 -35.35 30.39 -5.67
C LEU A 263 -36.77 29.90 -6.01
N GLY A 264 -37.36 30.39 -7.11
CA GLY A 264 -38.67 29.97 -7.59
C GLY A 264 -38.77 28.45 -7.80
N ASN A 265 -37.76 27.82 -8.41
CA ASN A 265 -37.73 26.36 -8.59
C ASN A 265 -37.53 25.58 -7.28
N THR A 266 -36.74 26.13 -6.35
CA THR A 266 -36.46 25.47 -5.05
C THR A 266 -37.66 25.57 -4.11
N ILE A 267 -38.36 26.70 -4.13
CA ILE A 267 -39.61 26.94 -3.41
C ILE A 267 -40.71 26.06 -4.04
N ALA A 268 -40.89 26.06 -5.36
CA ALA A 268 -41.87 25.17 -6.01
C ALA A 268 -41.65 23.67 -5.66
N GLY A 269 -40.40 23.18 -5.65
CA GLY A 269 -40.09 21.79 -5.28
C GLY A 269 -40.29 21.46 -3.79
N ARG A 270 -40.12 22.43 -2.88
CA ARG A 270 -40.31 22.23 -1.42
C ARG A 270 -41.77 22.32 -0.99
N TRP A 271 -42.57 23.16 -1.67
CA TRP A 271 -44.00 23.32 -1.39
C TRP A 271 -44.85 22.19 -1.97
N VAL A 272 -44.36 21.44 -2.97
CA VAL A 272 -44.99 20.18 -3.44
C VAL A 272 -44.93 19.05 -2.40
N LYS A 273 -43.96 19.09 -1.46
CA LYS A 273 -43.84 18.08 -0.37
C LYS A 273 -44.55 18.46 0.93
N LEU A 274 -45.02 19.69 1.07
CA LEU A 274 -45.83 20.15 2.21
C LEU A 274 -47.27 20.37 1.76
N ARG A 275 -47.94 19.29 1.32
CA ARG A 275 -49.40 19.26 1.35
C ARG A 275 -49.82 18.91 2.79
N PRO A 276 -50.69 19.68 3.47
CA PRO A 276 -50.94 19.48 4.88
C PRO A 276 -51.65 18.14 5.13
N CYS A 277 -51.04 17.28 5.95
CA CYS A 277 -51.80 16.35 6.76
C CYS A 277 -52.61 17.19 7.76
N ARG A 278 -53.85 17.53 7.42
CA ARG A 278 -54.86 17.90 8.42
C ARG A 278 -56.21 17.33 7.99
N SER A 279 -56.45 16.13 8.52
CA SER A 279 -57.68 15.70 9.18
C SER A 279 -59.00 16.10 8.50
N ASP A 280 -59.57 15.15 7.76
CA ASP A 280 -60.97 14.77 8.01
C ASP A 280 -61.03 13.28 8.38
N PRO A 281 -61.85 12.89 9.37
CA PRO A 281 -61.85 11.56 9.97
C PRO A 281 -62.72 10.60 9.14
N TYR A 282 -62.09 9.55 8.62
CA TYR A 282 -62.68 8.35 7.98
C TYR A 282 -63.66 8.56 6.80
N PRO A 283 -63.25 8.19 5.58
CA PRO A 283 -64.15 7.56 4.63
C PRO A 283 -64.04 6.04 4.80
N LEU A 284 -65.14 5.43 5.25
CA LEU A 284 -65.43 4.01 5.07
C LEU A 284 -65.23 3.66 3.59
N ASP A 285 -64.33 2.73 3.28
CA ASP A 285 -64.45 1.85 2.13
C ASP A 285 -63.55 0.62 2.35
N PHE A 286 -64.12 -0.38 3.03
CA PHE A 286 -63.61 -1.74 3.04
C PHE A 286 -63.82 -2.37 1.66
N PRO A 287 -62.80 -3.01 1.05
CA PRO A 287 -63.00 -3.86 -0.10
C PRO A 287 -63.83 -5.10 0.31
N ARG A 288 -64.97 -5.29 -0.36
CA ARG A 288 -65.79 -6.51 -0.28
C ARG A 288 -64.95 -7.74 -0.63
N LEU A 289 -64.50 -8.46 0.39
CA LEU A 289 -64.07 -9.86 0.31
C LEU A 289 -65.07 -10.68 1.10
N LEU A 290 -66.05 -11.27 0.40
CA LEU A 290 -66.74 -12.57 0.61
C LEU A 290 -68.08 -12.60 -0.16
N PRO A 291 -68.56 -13.79 -0.59
CA PRO A 291 -69.22 -14.00 -1.88
C PRO A 291 -70.74 -13.81 -1.83
N GLY A 292 -71.31 -13.27 -2.91
CA GLY A 292 -72.75 -13.20 -3.15
C GLY A 292 -73.34 -14.52 -3.68
N PRO A 293 -74.63 -14.81 -3.41
CA PRO A 293 -75.25 -16.11 -3.64
C PRO A 293 -75.60 -16.37 -5.11
N ARG A 294 -75.62 -17.67 -5.44
CA ARG A 294 -75.93 -18.28 -6.74
C ARG A 294 -77.32 -17.87 -7.25
N SER A 295 -77.39 -17.25 -8.42
CA SER A 295 -78.63 -17.16 -9.19
C SER A 295 -78.87 -18.48 -9.92
N CYS A 296 -80.07 -19.02 -9.68
CA CYS A 296 -80.62 -20.21 -10.31
C CYS A 296 -80.85 -19.94 -11.80
N GLY A 297 -80.57 -20.95 -12.63
CA GLY A 297 -80.82 -20.90 -14.07
C GLY A 297 -82.32 -20.98 -14.40
N LEU A 298 -82.66 -20.48 -15.58
CA LEU A 298 -83.75 -20.94 -16.45
C LEU A 298 -83.72 -20.06 -17.72
N THR A 299 -83.27 -20.66 -18.82
CA THR A 299 -83.65 -20.27 -20.18
C THR A 299 -84.56 -21.37 -20.73
N PRO A 300 -85.46 -21.03 -21.67
CA PRO A 300 -86.81 -21.60 -21.79
C PRO A 300 -86.89 -23.07 -22.18
#